data_AF-A0A937A2R5-F1
#
_entry.id   AF-A0A937A2R5-F1
#
_cell.length_a   1.000
_cell.length_b   1.000
_cell.length_c   1.000
_cell.angle_alpha   90.00
_cell.angle_beta   90.00
_cell.angle_gamma   90.00
#
_symmetry.space_group_name_H-M   'P 1'
#
loop_
_entity.id
_entity.type
_entity.pdbx_description
1 polymer ?
#
loop_
_entity_poly.entity_id
_entity_poly.type
_entity_poly.pdbx_seq_one_letter_code
_entity_poly.pdbx_strand_id
1 'polypeptide(L)'
;MKSTFWIIGIVISIFLILIVIIIISIVRPLINTSEISQEKIKSMTTYKLLSDGVQIEEVPNEMEILPLDFRPEKADLNAGARLLVQEDGSLEKFELYTNNDPGKEIDALIDDTLEYNLAFKNSKVYQITQDKIDTLVHKFEAPTFEPFRYFAIITKDYFLMNADLKEVNYAKPILWQVHKTTFETLKISEEPYYTSERPPLIIKPERYTGTIVVYYVGDISFGYGGDSSRPEQSIIRIYDQKNPQGKDLIQLSFAAGTIVDIEMDNADFLVYTDSSLPSSVGKPRVAPKTWRISIN
;
A
#
# COMPACT_ATOMS: atom_id res chain seq x y z
N MET A 1 -38.36 37.63 38.27
CA MET A 1 -37.80 36.27 38.48
C MET A 1 -38.44 35.18 37.61
N LYS A 2 -39.77 35.17 37.35
CA LYS A 2 -40.38 34.12 36.50
C LYS A 2 -39.92 34.15 35.03
N SER A 3 -39.72 35.34 34.44
CA SER A 3 -39.33 35.47 33.03
C SER A 3 -37.90 34.97 32.73
N THR A 4 -36.98 35.06 33.69
CA THR A 4 -35.60 34.59 33.52
C THR A 4 -35.49 33.06 33.48
N PHE A 5 -36.34 32.33 34.21
CA PHE A 5 -36.38 30.86 34.15
C PHE A 5 -36.80 30.31 32.79
N TRP A 6 -37.74 30.98 32.11
CA TRP A 6 -38.16 30.60 30.76
C TRP A 6 -37.06 30.80 29.73
N ILE A 7 -36.32 31.90 29.81
CA ILE A 7 -35.18 32.17 28.90
C ILE A 7 -34.09 31.12 29.09
N ILE A 8 -33.75 30.78 30.35
CA ILE A 8 -32.76 29.74 30.65
C ILE A 8 -33.21 28.37 30.12
N GLY A 9 -34.49 28.02 30.29
CA GLY A 9 -35.04 26.76 29.77
C GLY A 9 -34.98 26.66 28.24
N ILE A 10 -35.23 27.75 27.51
CA ILE A 10 -35.11 27.80 26.06
C ILE A 10 -33.66 27.62 25.62
N VAL A 11 -32.71 28.32 26.26
CA VAL A 11 -31.28 28.20 25.94
C VAL A 11 -30.77 26.78 26.16
N ILE A 12 -31.15 26.15 27.29
CA ILE A 12 -30.79 24.75 27.56
C ILE A 12 -31.39 23.81 26.51
N SER A 13 -32.65 24.04 26.10
CA SER A 13 -33.31 23.21 25.09
C SER A 13 -32.62 23.31 23.73
N ILE A 14 -32.25 24.53 23.30
CA ILE A 14 -31.50 24.75 22.05
C ILE A 14 -30.13 24.07 22.12
N PHE A 15 -29.44 24.20 23.26
CA PHE A 15 -28.14 23.57 23.48
C PHE A 15 -28.23 22.04 23.42
N LEU A 16 -29.25 21.43 24.04
CA LEU A 16 -29.49 19.99 23.99
C LEU A 16 -29.81 19.51 22.57
N ILE A 17 -30.62 20.26 21.81
CA ILE A 17 -30.91 19.94 20.40
C ILE A 17 -29.62 19.98 19.57
N LEU A 18 -28.77 20.99 19.75
CA LEU A 18 -27.47 21.09 19.08
C LEU A 18 -26.56 19.90 19.41
N ILE A 19 -26.49 19.50 20.68
CA ILE A 19 -25.73 18.31 21.09
C ILE A 19 -26.26 17.06 20.39
N VAL A 20 -27.58 16.86 20.37
CA VAL A 20 -28.19 15.69 19.71
C VAL A 20 -27.90 15.69 18.21
N ILE A 21 -27.98 16.84 17.54
CA ILE A 21 -27.62 16.97 16.11
C ILE A 21 -26.14 16.63 15.89
N ILE A 22 -25.25 17.11 16.75
CA ILE A 22 -23.81 16.80 16.69
C ILE A 22 -23.57 15.30 16.88
N ILE A 23 -24.19 14.69 17.90
CA ILE A 23 -24.07 13.25 18.16
C ILE A 23 -24.59 12.45 16.97
N ILE A 24 -25.76 12.77 16.42
CA ILE A 24 -26.31 12.07 15.25
C ILE A 24 -25.38 12.25 14.04
N SER A 25 -24.83 13.45 13.83
CA SER A 25 -23.92 13.75 12.72
C SER A 25 -22.60 12.99 12.83
N ILE A 26 -22.13 12.70 14.05
CA ILE A 26 -20.94 11.90 14.29
C ILE A 26 -21.25 10.40 14.20
N VAL A 27 -22.35 9.95 14.82
CA VAL A 27 -22.70 8.52 14.95
C VAL A 27 -23.21 7.93 13.63
N ARG A 28 -23.97 8.69 12.84
CA ARG A 28 -24.55 8.19 11.59
C ARG A 28 -23.50 7.73 10.57
N PRO A 29 -22.41 8.47 10.31
CA PRO A 29 -21.30 7.97 9.48
C PRO A 29 -20.61 6.72 10.04
N LEU A 30 -20.53 6.58 11.37
CA LEU A 30 -19.93 5.39 12.02
C LEU A 30 -20.79 4.14 11.82
N ILE A 31 -22.12 4.28 11.80
CA ILE A 31 -23.05 3.15 11.62
C ILE A 31 -23.23 2.83 10.13
N ASN A 32 -23.26 3.85 9.26
CA ASN A 32 -23.55 3.71 7.83
C ASN A 32 -22.30 3.74 6.95
N THR A 33 -21.11 3.47 7.50
CA THR A 33 -19.83 3.54 6.76
C THR A 33 -19.87 2.69 5.48
N SER A 34 -20.46 1.50 5.54
CA SER A 34 -20.61 0.62 4.38
C SER A 34 -21.51 1.20 3.27
N GLU A 35 -22.61 1.87 3.62
CA GLU A 35 -23.50 2.50 2.63
C GLU A 35 -22.81 3.68 1.95
N ILE A 36 -22.16 4.54 2.73
CA ILE A 36 -21.40 5.70 2.23
C ILE A 36 -20.29 5.24 1.28
N SER A 37 -19.56 4.18 1.63
CA SER A 37 -18.50 3.63 0.79
C SER A 37 -19.04 3.02 -0.50
N GLN A 38 -20.18 2.34 -0.46
CA GLN A 38 -20.83 1.84 -1.67
C GLN A 38 -21.29 2.98 -2.60
N GLU A 39 -21.81 4.08 -2.06
CA GLU A 39 -22.14 5.28 -2.85
C GLU A 39 -20.88 5.95 -3.43
N LYS A 40 -19.81 6.04 -2.63
CA LYS A 40 -18.50 6.52 -3.10
C LYS A 40 -18.04 5.71 -4.31
N ILE A 41 -18.08 4.37 -4.23
CA ILE A 41 -17.68 3.47 -5.32
C ILE A 41 -18.50 3.69 -6.59
N LYS A 42 -19.83 3.87 -6.46
CA LYS A 42 -20.71 4.12 -7.61
C LYS A 42 -20.40 5.43 -8.35
N SER A 43 -19.82 6.41 -7.66
CA SER A 43 -19.46 7.71 -8.25
C SER A 43 -18.01 7.79 -8.72
N MET A 44 -17.20 6.75 -8.47
CA MET A 44 -15.81 6.71 -8.94
C MET A 44 -15.72 6.58 -10.45
N THR A 45 -14.78 7.30 -11.04
CA THR A 45 -14.34 7.01 -12.41
C THR A 45 -13.58 5.68 -12.39
N THR A 46 -13.96 4.75 -13.27
CA THR A 46 -13.41 3.39 -13.32
C THR A 46 -11.89 3.40 -13.51
N TYR A 47 -11.39 4.23 -14.43
CA TYR A 47 -9.96 4.36 -14.68
C TYR A 47 -9.54 5.77 -15.10
N LYS A 48 -8.25 6.06 -14.97
CA LYS A 48 -7.60 7.27 -15.48
C LYS A 48 -6.28 6.89 -16.13
N LEU A 49 -6.08 7.33 -17.37
CA LEU A 49 -4.79 7.20 -18.07
C LEU A 49 -3.82 8.24 -17.51
N LEU A 50 -2.62 7.79 -17.15
CA LEU A 50 -1.56 8.63 -16.58
C LEU A 50 -0.42 8.90 -17.57
N SER A 51 -0.43 8.16 -18.69
CA SER A 51 0.58 8.25 -19.74
C SER A 51 -0.05 8.26 -21.13
N ASP A 52 0.56 9.06 -22.02
CA ASP A 52 0.21 9.07 -23.44
C ASP A 52 0.49 7.71 -24.10
N GLY A 53 -0.29 7.37 -25.13
CA GLY A 53 -0.15 6.13 -25.89
C GLY A 53 -0.75 4.88 -25.24
N VAL A 54 -1.23 4.99 -23.99
CA VAL A 54 -1.89 3.90 -23.27
C VAL A 54 -3.37 3.81 -23.67
N GLN A 55 -3.82 2.60 -24.00
CA GLN A 55 -5.23 2.28 -24.22
C GLN A 55 -5.67 1.21 -23.22
N ILE A 56 -6.94 1.25 -22.82
CA ILE A 56 -7.54 0.26 -21.93
C ILE A 56 -8.95 -0.09 -22.38
N GLU A 57 -9.28 -1.37 -22.31
CA GLU A 57 -10.63 -1.90 -22.48
C GLU A 57 -10.91 -3.03 -21.48
N GLU A 58 -12.15 -3.13 -21.01
CA GLU A 58 -12.61 -4.32 -20.27
C GLU A 58 -12.88 -5.43 -21.28
N VAL A 59 -12.33 -6.62 -21.04
CA VAL A 59 -12.51 -7.79 -21.91
C VAL A 59 -13.23 -8.91 -21.15
N PRO A 60 -13.95 -9.80 -21.85
CA PRO A 60 -14.58 -10.95 -21.22
C PRO A 60 -13.56 -11.78 -20.43
N ASN A 61 -13.94 -12.22 -19.24
CA ASN A 61 -13.13 -13.04 -18.35
C ASN A 61 -13.80 -14.40 -18.11
N GLU A 62 -12.99 -15.47 -18.10
CA GLU A 62 -13.41 -16.83 -17.77
C GLU A 62 -12.86 -17.32 -16.42
N MET A 63 -12.11 -16.49 -15.69
CA MET A 63 -11.58 -16.91 -14.39
C MET A 63 -12.69 -17.12 -13.36
N GLU A 64 -12.49 -18.14 -12.55
CA GLU A 64 -13.32 -18.41 -11.38
C GLU A 64 -13.10 -17.38 -10.28
N ILE A 65 -13.99 -17.39 -9.28
CA ILE A 65 -13.85 -16.57 -8.08
C ILE A 65 -12.54 -16.97 -7.38
N LEU A 66 -11.65 -16.00 -7.20
CA LEU A 66 -10.37 -16.23 -6.54
C LEU A 66 -10.57 -16.65 -5.07
N PRO A 67 -9.58 -17.32 -4.43
CA PRO A 67 -9.55 -17.52 -2.98
C PRO A 67 -9.20 -16.23 -2.23
N LEU A 68 -9.48 -16.16 -0.91
CA LEU A 68 -9.39 -14.90 -0.13
C LEU A 68 -7.95 -14.40 -0.04
N ASP A 69 -7.04 -15.36 0.11
CA ASP A 69 -5.61 -15.25 0.22
C ASP A 69 -4.90 -15.43 -1.14
N PHE A 70 -5.62 -15.18 -2.25
CA PHE A 70 -5.03 -15.26 -3.58
C PHE A 70 -3.77 -14.40 -3.66
N ARG A 71 -2.69 -15.03 -4.09
CA ARG A 71 -1.43 -14.38 -4.43
C ARG A 71 -1.02 -14.87 -5.80
N PRO A 72 -0.68 -13.96 -6.73
CA PRO A 72 -0.18 -14.38 -8.03
C PRO A 72 1.16 -15.08 -7.87
N GLU A 73 1.32 -16.23 -8.53
CA GLU A 73 2.54 -17.05 -8.45
C GLU A 73 3.79 -16.30 -8.92
N LYS A 74 3.61 -15.33 -9.83
CA LYS A 74 4.69 -14.54 -10.46
C LYS A 74 4.97 -13.20 -9.77
N ALA A 75 4.27 -12.86 -8.68
CA ALA A 75 4.66 -11.69 -7.91
C ALA A 75 5.86 -12.03 -7.02
N ASP A 76 6.96 -11.31 -7.25
CA ASP A 76 8.12 -11.35 -6.36
C ASP A 76 7.70 -10.80 -5.00
N LEU A 77 7.69 -11.67 -3.99
CA LEU A 77 7.34 -11.28 -2.63
C LEU A 77 8.52 -10.54 -1.98
N ASN A 78 8.21 -9.39 -1.38
CA ASN A 78 8.94 -8.69 -0.32
C ASN A 78 10.40 -9.15 -0.12
N ALA A 79 11.36 -8.35 -0.60
CA ALA A 79 12.77 -8.53 -0.27
C ALA A 79 13.10 -8.09 1.17
N GLY A 80 12.11 -7.51 1.87
CA GLY A 80 12.18 -7.14 3.26
C GLY A 80 12.12 -8.34 4.21
N ALA A 81 13.15 -8.50 5.03
CA ALA A 81 13.14 -9.38 6.18
C ALA A 81 13.16 -8.55 7.47
N ARG A 82 12.51 -9.05 8.52
CA ARG A 82 12.73 -8.54 9.86
C ARG A 82 13.74 -9.44 10.56
N LEU A 83 14.78 -8.85 11.14
CA LEU A 83 15.82 -9.57 11.85
C LEU A 83 15.89 -9.11 13.30
N LEU A 84 16.19 -10.03 14.19
CA LEU A 84 16.45 -9.76 15.60
C LEU A 84 17.95 -9.52 15.80
N VAL A 85 18.29 -8.41 16.44
CA VAL A 85 19.66 -8.08 16.83
C VAL A 85 19.92 -8.63 18.23
N GLN A 86 20.85 -9.57 18.33
CA GLN A 86 21.33 -10.10 19.59
C GLN A 86 22.28 -9.11 20.29
N GLU A 87 22.56 -9.34 21.58
CA GLU A 87 23.43 -8.45 22.37
C GLU A 87 24.87 -8.38 21.83
N ASP A 88 25.31 -9.43 21.13
CA ASP A 88 26.61 -9.52 20.47
C ASP A 88 26.63 -8.94 19.04
N GLY A 89 25.50 -8.39 18.57
CA GLY A 89 25.33 -7.82 17.24
C GLY A 89 25.05 -8.83 16.13
N SER A 90 24.91 -10.13 16.43
CA SER A 90 24.46 -11.14 15.48
C SER A 90 22.98 -10.97 15.12
N LEU A 91 22.63 -11.43 13.92
CA LEU A 91 21.30 -11.34 13.34
C LEU A 91 20.67 -12.73 13.25
N GLU A 92 19.47 -12.85 13.82
CA GLU A 92 18.64 -14.04 13.65
C GLU A 92 17.37 -13.67 12.87
N LYS A 93 16.88 -14.59 12.03
CA LYS A 93 15.57 -14.41 11.38
C LYS A 93 14.52 -14.24 12.46
N PHE A 94 13.70 -13.20 12.33
CA PHE A 94 12.58 -13.00 13.23
C PHE A 94 11.51 -14.06 12.94
N GLU A 95 11.59 -15.19 13.64
CA GLU A 95 10.41 -16.03 13.86
C GLU A 95 9.56 -15.32 14.92
N LEU A 96 8.23 -15.35 14.78
CA LEU A 96 7.25 -14.76 15.70
C LEU A 96 7.33 -15.41 17.10
N TYR A 97 8.46 -15.23 17.79
CA TYR A 97 8.65 -15.59 19.17
C TYR A 97 8.25 -14.39 20.02
N THR A 98 7.36 -14.68 20.95
CA THR A 98 6.55 -13.84 21.85
C THR A 98 7.27 -12.80 22.72
N ASN A 99 8.51 -12.43 22.45
CA ASN A 99 9.22 -11.38 23.20
C ASN A 99 9.29 -10.08 22.38
N ASN A 100 8.27 -9.25 22.58
CA ASN A 100 8.13 -7.89 22.05
C ASN A 100 9.17 -6.92 22.66
N ASP A 101 10.46 -7.04 22.31
CA ASP A 101 11.43 -5.96 22.53
C ASP A 101 11.70 -5.21 21.21
N PRO A 102 10.87 -4.19 20.88
CA PRO A 102 11.00 -3.45 19.61
C PRO A 102 12.35 -2.72 19.48
N GLY A 103 13.15 -2.58 20.55
CA GLY A 103 14.49 -1.99 20.47
C GLY A 103 15.53 -2.87 19.76
N LYS A 104 15.25 -4.17 19.62
CA LYS A 104 16.14 -5.18 19.03
C LYS A 104 15.74 -5.61 17.62
N GLU A 105 14.65 -5.09 17.06
CA GLU A 105 14.26 -5.39 15.68
C GLU A 105 14.98 -4.46 14.69
N ILE A 106 15.42 -5.02 13.56
CA ILE A 106 15.81 -4.27 12.37
C ILE A 106 15.04 -4.78 11.15
N ASP A 107 14.73 -3.87 10.23
CA ASP A 107 14.28 -4.28 8.90
C ASP A 107 15.50 -4.39 7.98
N ALA A 108 15.50 -5.38 7.10
CA ALA A 108 16.61 -5.67 6.20
C ALA A 108 16.14 -5.86 4.77
N LEU A 109 16.88 -5.32 3.82
CA LEU A 109 16.75 -5.65 2.40
C LEU A 109 17.70 -6.81 2.10
N ILE A 110 17.13 -7.97 1.80
CA ILE A 110 17.86 -9.17 1.42
C ILE A 110 17.78 -9.32 -0.10
N ASP A 111 18.93 -9.31 -0.77
CA ASP A 111 19.01 -9.36 -2.22
C ASP A 111 20.25 -10.14 -2.65
N ASP A 112 20.05 -11.32 -3.24
CA ASP A 112 21.15 -12.17 -3.74
C ASP A 112 21.94 -11.51 -4.88
N THR A 113 21.42 -10.41 -5.47
CA THR A 113 22.12 -9.61 -6.48
C THR A 113 23.02 -8.51 -5.88
N LEU A 114 22.88 -8.22 -4.59
CA LEU A 114 23.79 -7.31 -3.89
C LEU A 114 25.04 -8.07 -3.44
N GLU A 115 26.17 -7.36 -3.40
CA GLU A 115 27.39 -7.87 -2.76
C GLU A 115 27.17 -8.11 -1.25
N TYR A 116 26.21 -7.39 -0.66
CA TYR A 116 25.86 -7.45 0.75
C TYR A 116 24.40 -7.04 0.98
N ASN A 117 23.79 -7.64 2.00
CA ASN A 117 22.46 -7.26 2.45
C ASN A 117 22.51 -5.95 3.25
N LEU A 118 21.37 -5.25 3.33
CA LEU A 118 21.27 -3.96 4.01
C LEU A 118 20.36 -4.06 5.23
N ALA A 119 20.75 -3.45 6.34
CA ALA A 119 19.97 -3.30 7.56
C ALA A 119 19.57 -1.83 7.76
N PHE A 120 18.30 -1.59 8.11
CA PHE A 120 17.72 -0.26 8.28
C PHE A 120 17.29 -0.06 9.72
N LYS A 121 17.83 0.98 10.37
CA LYS A 121 17.50 1.35 11.76
C LYS A 121 17.59 2.86 11.95
N ASN A 122 16.52 3.49 12.43
CA ASN A 122 16.50 4.91 12.81
C ASN A 122 17.10 5.85 11.75
N SER A 123 16.62 5.77 10.50
CA SER A 123 17.15 6.54 9.35
C SER A 123 18.61 6.26 8.97
N LYS A 124 19.20 5.16 9.45
CA LYS A 124 20.55 4.72 9.07
C LYS A 124 20.48 3.40 8.33
N VAL A 125 21.42 3.23 7.40
CA VAL A 125 21.59 2.02 6.62
C VAL A 125 22.95 1.42 6.92
N TYR A 126 22.95 0.15 7.27
CA TYR A 126 24.14 -0.62 7.58
C TYR A 126 24.29 -1.77 6.61
N GLN A 127 25.53 -2.14 6.34
CA GLN A 127 25.86 -3.38 5.65
C GLN A 127 25.71 -4.57 6.60
N ILE A 128 25.19 -5.67 6.08
CA ILE A 128 25.18 -6.97 6.75
C ILE A 128 26.28 -7.84 6.15
N THR A 129 27.23 -8.25 6.99
CA THR A 129 28.34 -9.15 6.62
C THR A 129 28.31 -10.36 7.55
N GLN A 130 28.25 -11.58 7.00
CA GLN A 130 28.22 -12.83 7.80
C GLN A 130 27.21 -12.80 8.95
N ASP A 131 25.97 -12.40 8.66
CA ASP A 131 24.87 -12.29 9.62
C ASP A 131 25.12 -11.33 10.79
N LYS A 132 25.94 -10.30 10.58
CA LYS A 132 26.17 -9.22 11.56
C LYS A 132 25.97 -7.85 10.95
N ILE A 133 25.44 -6.93 11.75
CA ILE A 133 25.48 -5.50 11.43
C ILE A 133 26.95 -5.07 11.50
N ASP A 134 27.48 -4.61 10.37
CA ASP A 134 28.90 -4.30 10.24
C ASP A 134 29.11 -2.78 10.14
N THR A 135 29.01 -2.25 8.92
CA THR A 135 29.44 -0.88 8.62
C THR A 135 28.25 0.01 8.30
N LEU A 136 28.24 1.24 8.83
CA LEU A 136 27.28 2.27 8.43
C LEU A 136 27.61 2.74 7.01
N VAL A 137 26.71 2.50 6.06
CA VAL A 137 26.90 2.89 4.65
C VAL A 137 26.14 4.16 4.29
N HIS A 138 25.07 4.49 5.01
CA HIS A 138 24.30 5.71 4.76
C HIS A 138 23.54 6.20 5.99
N LYS A 139 23.26 7.51 6.04
CA LYS A 139 22.37 8.14 7.00
C LYS A 139 21.48 9.14 6.26
N PHE A 140 20.17 8.92 6.31
CA PHE A 140 19.20 9.84 5.77
C PHE A 140 19.08 11.06 6.70
N GLU A 141 19.57 12.22 6.24
CA GLU A 141 19.50 13.47 7.01
C GLU A 141 18.18 14.22 6.78
N ALA A 142 17.66 14.20 5.55
CA ALA A 142 16.34 14.72 5.20
C ALA A 142 15.85 14.07 3.89
N PRO A 143 14.66 13.43 3.87
CA PRO A 143 13.79 13.13 5.00
C PRO A 143 14.41 12.10 5.97
N THR A 144 14.05 12.18 7.25
CA THR A 144 14.34 11.13 8.25
C THR A 144 13.18 10.12 8.30
N PHE A 145 13.52 8.84 8.29
CA PHE A 145 12.59 7.72 8.22
C PHE A 145 12.53 6.93 9.52
N GLU A 146 11.33 6.77 10.08
CA GLU A 146 11.07 5.90 11.23
C GLU A 146 9.55 5.69 11.45
N PRO A 147 9.02 4.44 11.50
CA PRO A 147 9.67 3.16 11.19
C PRO A 147 9.72 2.86 9.67
N PHE A 148 10.54 1.87 9.30
CA PHE A 148 10.45 1.21 7.99
C PHE A 148 9.41 0.07 8.09
N ARG A 149 8.72 -0.22 6.98
CA ARG A 149 7.58 -1.16 7.01
C ARG A 149 7.63 -2.22 5.91
N TYR A 150 8.24 -1.92 4.77
CA TYR A 150 8.26 -2.80 3.61
C TYR A 150 9.44 -2.48 2.69
N PHE A 151 10.03 -3.51 2.09
CA PHE A 151 11.10 -3.39 1.11
C PHE A 151 10.90 -4.37 -0.04
N ALA A 152 11.07 -3.93 -1.29
CA ALA A 152 11.04 -4.86 -2.41
C ALA A 152 11.90 -4.43 -3.59
N ILE A 153 12.58 -5.38 -4.21
CA ILE A 153 13.51 -5.10 -5.30
C ILE A 153 12.74 -4.87 -6.59
N ILE A 154 12.93 -3.72 -7.22
CA ILE A 154 12.27 -3.38 -8.48
C ILE A 154 13.17 -3.77 -9.66
N THR A 155 14.41 -3.30 -9.61
CA THR A 155 15.43 -3.49 -10.64
C THR A 155 16.77 -3.78 -9.99
N LYS A 156 17.82 -3.93 -10.79
CA LYS A 156 19.19 -4.02 -10.28
C LYS A 156 19.60 -2.77 -9.48
N ASP A 157 19.09 -1.59 -9.84
CA ASP A 157 19.55 -0.30 -9.29
C ASP A 157 18.59 0.25 -8.23
N TYR A 158 17.32 -0.18 -8.22
CA TYR A 158 16.27 0.41 -7.39
C TYR A 158 15.50 -0.62 -6.55
N PHE A 159 15.10 -0.21 -5.35
CA PHE A 159 14.15 -0.91 -4.51
C PHE A 159 13.01 0.04 -4.06
N LEU A 160 11.84 -0.53 -3.76
CA LEU A 160 10.75 0.14 -3.07
C LEU A 160 10.99 0.10 -1.57
N MET A 161 10.67 1.20 -0.91
CA MET A 161 10.70 1.33 0.52
C MET A 161 9.42 2.02 0.99
N ASN A 162 8.75 1.41 1.96
CA ASN A 162 7.70 2.09 2.70
C ASN A 162 8.24 2.53 4.06
N ALA A 163 8.13 3.83 4.34
CA ALA A 163 8.60 4.41 5.59
C ALA A 163 7.79 5.65 5.97
N ASP A 164 7.68 5.87 7.28
CA ASP A 164 7.04 7.06 7.86
C ASP A 164 8.09 8.17 8.04
N LEU A 165 7.65 9.44 8.03
CA LEU A 165 8.51 10.58 8.34
C LEU A 165 8.59 10.80 9.85
N LYS A 166 9.80 10.69 10.41
CA LYS A 166 10.04 10.65 11.87
C LYS A 166 9.47 11.85 12.65
N GLU A 167 9.43 13.04 12.05
CA GLU A 167 9.09 14.29 12.74
C GLU A 167 7.63 14.71 12.62
N VAL A 168 6.79 13.90 11.96
CA VAL A 168 5.38 14.22 11.75
C VAL A 168 4.53 13.38 12.70
N ASN A 169 3.91 14.01 13.71
CA ASN A 169 2.89 13.33 14.51
C ASN A 169 1.78 12.81 13.58
N TYR A 170 1.42 11.54 13.72
CA TYR A 170 0.51 10.85 12.78
C TYR A 170 1.05 10.77 11.34
N ALA A 171 2.38 10.68 11.17
CA ALA A 171 3.01 10.46 9.88
C ALA A 171 2.31 9.30 9.16
N LYS A 172 1.75 9.60 7.98
CA LYS A 172 1.28 8.55 7.10
C LYS A 172 2.48 7.86 6.47
N PRO A 173 2.42 6.54 6.26
CA PRO A 173 3.44 5.85 5.49
C PRO A 173 3.55 6.47 4.11
N ILE A 174 4.77 6.60 3.58
CA ILE A 174 5.02 7.10 2.22
C ILE A 174 5.71 5.98 1.43
N LEU A 175 5.34 5.79 0.17
CA LEU A 175 6.05 4.89 -0.73
C LEU A 175 7.17 5.65 -1.44
N TRP A 176 8.37 5.12 -1.32
CA TRP A 176 9.59 5.64 -1.93
C TRP A 176 10.17 4.61 -2.88
N GLN A 177 10.77 5.10 -3.95
CA GLN A 177 11.80 4.40 -4.70
C GLN A 177 13.15 4.88 -4.21
N VAL A 178 14.08 3.96 -4.01
CA VAL A 178 15.40 4.25 -3.47
C VAL A 178 16.46 3.60 -4.35
N HIS A 179 17.47 4.37 -4.74
CA HIS A 179 18.63 3.84 -5.44
C HIS A 179 19.50 3.02 -4.47
N LYS A 180 19.85 1.78 -4.82
CA LYS A 180 20.52 0.82 -3.92
C LYS A 180 21.87 1.30 -3.40
N THR A 181 22.66 1.97 -4.25
CA THR A 181 24.02 2.42 -3.89
C THR A 181 24.08 3.86 -3.37
N THR A 182 23.41 4.81 -4.03
CA THR A 182 23.46 6.24 -3.65
C THR A 182 22.44 6.61 -2.57
N PHE A 183 21.44 5.76 -2.33
CA PHE A 183 20.31 6.02 -1.43
C PHE A 183 19.49 7.27 -1.81
N GLU A 184 19.62 7.75 -3.05
CA GLU A 184 18.73 8.79 -3.57
C GLU A 184 17.29 8.30 -3.54
N THR A 185 16.38 9.14 -3.02
CA THR A 185 14.97 8.80 -2.84
C THR A 185 14.10 9.57 -3.81
N LEU A 186 13.14 8.86 -4.40
CA LEU A 186 12.07 9.42 -5.22
C LEU A 186 10.74 9.03 -4.59
N LYS A 187 9.91 10.03 -4.27
CA LYS A 187 8.57 9.79 -3.72
C LYS A 187 7.65 9.24 -4.81
N ILE A 188 7.00 8.10 -4.56
CA ILE A 188 6.00 7.53 -5.46
C ILE A 188 4.58 7.87 -4.99
N SER A 189 4.27 7.69 -3.71
CA SER A 189 2.93 7.94 -3.18
C SER A 189 2.95 8.44 -1.74
N GLU A 190 2.16 9.48 -1.45
CA GLU A 190 1.98 10.04 -0.10
C GLU A 190 0.88 9.35 0.70
N GLU A 191 -0.01 8.62 0.03
CA GLU A 191 -1.14 7.92 0.67
C GLU A 191 -1.21 6.46 0.24
N PRO A 192 -0.13 5.69 0.37
CA PRO A 192 -0.16 4.29 0.03
C PRO A 192 -1.14 3.52 0.92
N TYR A 193 -1.89 2.63 0.28
CA TYR A 193 -2.65 1.60 0.96
C TYR A 193 -1.76 0.39 1.17
N TYR A 194 -1.21 0.25 2.37
CA TYR A 194 -0.45 -0.94 2.76
C TYR A 194 -1.01 -1.54 4.04
N THR A 195 -1.55 -2.75 3.89
CA THR A 195 -1.71 -3.70 4.98
C THR A 195 -0.70 -4.83 4.75
N SER A 196 -0.35 -5.59 5.78
CA SER A 196 0.50 -6.79 5.65
C SER A 196 -0.04 -7.81 4.64
N GLU A 197 -1.33 -7.71 4.31
CA GLU A 197 -2.05 -8.58 3.39
C GLU A 197 -1.98 -8.11 1.94
N ARG A 198 -1.74 -6.82 1.67
CA ARG A 198 -1.68 -6.24 0.32
C ARG A 198 -0.48 -5.30 0.12
N PRO A 199 0.75 -5.84 0.13
CA PRO A 199 1.93 -5.09 -0.28
C PRO A 199 1.87 -4.76 -1.79
N PRO A 200 2.70 -3.81 -2.29
CA PRO A 200 2.89 -3.65 -3.72
C PRO A 200 3.20 -4.98 -4.42
N LEU A 201 2.66 -5.17 -5.62
CA LEU A 201 3.01 -6.32 -6.45
C LEU A 201 4.20 -5.94 -7.33
N ILE A 202 5.19 -6.82 -7.40
CA ILE A 202 6.30 -6.71 -8.34
C ILE A 202 6.21 -7.89 -9.29
N ILE A 203 5.92 -7.61 -10.55
CA ILE A 203 5.64 -8.62 -11.57
C ILE A 203 6.69 -8.49 -12.67
N LYS A 204 7.29 -9.62 -13.08
CA LYS A 204 8.25 -9.70 -14.19
C LYS A 204 7.68 -10.66 -15.26
N PRO A 205 6.80 -10.18 -16.15
CA PRO A 205 6.20 -11.05 -17.15
C PRO A 205 7.24 -11.62 -18.13
N GLU A 206 7.15 -12.90 -18.47
CA GLU A 206 8.14 -13.60 -19.31
C GLU A 206 8.43 -12.93 -20.67
N ARG A 207 7.42 -12.24 -21.24
CA ARG A 207 7.51 -11.60 -22.56
C ARG A 207 7.77 -10.10 -22.49
N TYR A 208 7.97 -9.54 -21.30
CA TYR A 208 8.24 -8.12 -21.10
C TYR A 208 9.65 -7.91 -20.57
N THR A 209 10.44 -7.08 -21.26
CA THR A 209 11.79 -6.71 -20.82
C THR A 209 11.72 -5.53 -19.85
N GLY A 210 11.23 -5.81 -18.64
CA GLY A 210 11.08 -4.82 -17.58
C GLY A 210 10.41 -5.39 -16.34
N THR A 211 10.18 -4.52 -15.36
CA THR A 211 9.45 -4.83 -14.13
C THR A 211 8.17 -4.00 -14.09
N ILE A 212 7.05 -4.63 -13.74
CA ILE A 212 5.79 -3.96 -13.47
C ILE A 212 5.62 -3.89 -11.95
N VAL A 213 5.36 -2.70 -11.44
CA VAL A 213 5.02 -2.45 -10.05
C VAL A 213 3.56 -2.03 -10.00
N VAL A 214 2.77 -2.75 -9.21
CA VAL A 214 1.42 -2.33 -8.85
C VAL A 214 1.46 -1.81 -7.41
N TYR A 215 1.08 -0.56 -7.21
CA TYR A 215 0.93 0.00 -5.87
C TYR A 215 -0.47 0.55 -5.66
N TYR A 216 -0.87 0.57 -4.40
CA TYR A 216 -2.24 0.89 -4.01
C TYR A 216 -2.28 2.22 -3.27
N VAL A 217 -3.33 3.01 -3.47
CA VAL A 217 -3.47 4.36 -2.92
C VAL A 217 -4.87 4.56 -2.34
N GLY A 218 -4.93 5.25 -1.20
CA GLY A 218 -6.18 5.62 -0.53
C GLY A 218 -6.92 4.43 0.09
N ASP A 219 -7.93 4.73 0.89
CA ASP A 219 -8.68 3.72 1.64
C ASP A 219 -10.19 3.90 1.43
N ILE A 220 -10.88 2.79 1.16
CA ILE A 220 -12.33 2.67 1.21
C ILE A 220 -12.66 1.77 2.39
N SER A 221 -13.00 2.39 3.52
CA SER A 221 -13.44 1.70 4.73
C SER A 221 -14.93 1.35 4.66
N PHE A 222 -15.28 0.11 4.99
CA PHE A 222 -16.64 -0.38 5.13
C PHE A 222 -17.01 -0.62 6.60
N GLY A 223 -16.09 -0.36 7.53
CA GLY A 223 -16.26 -0.56 8.97
C GLY A 223 -14.94 -0.48 9.74
N TYR A 224 -14.97 -0.83 11.02
CA TYR A 224 -13.83 -0.73 11.94
C TYR A 224 -13.15 -2.08 12.16
N GLY A 225 -11.83 -2.14 11.93
CA GLY A 225 -10.96 -3.27 12.25
C GLY A 225 -10.94 -4.41 11.20
N GLY A 226 -9.84 -5.16 11.17
CA GLY A 226 -9.70 -6.36 10.32
C GLY A 226 -9.84 -6.12 8.81
N ASP A 227 -10.38 -7.12 8.10
CA ASP A 227 -10.78 -7.06 6.68
C ASP A 227 -12.06 -6.20 6.52
N SER A 228 -11.91 -4.89 6.74
CA SER A 228 -12.99 -3.90 6.61
C SER A 228 -12.72 -2.84 5.57
N SER A 229 -11.63 -2.95 4.80
CA SER A 229 -11.30 -1.91 3.84
C SER A 229 -10.64 -2.42 2.57
N ARG A 230 -10.64 -1.59 1.53
CA ARG A 230 -10.03 -1.86 0.23
C ARG A 230 -9.25 -0.63 -0.21
N PRO A 231 -8.20 -0.81 -1.03
CA PRO A 231 -7.55 0.35 -1.61
C PRO A 231 -8.53 1.11 -2.49
N GLU A 232 -8.47 2.43 -2.44
CA GLU A 232 -9.30 3.28 -3.31
C GLU A 232 -8.89 3.14 -4.77
N GLN A 233 -7.58 3.01 -5.00
CA GLN A 233 -6.97 2.99 -6.32
C GLN A 233 -5.83 1.97 -6.39
N SER A 234 -5.65 1.38 -7.56
CA SER A 234 -4.48 0.57 -7.94
C SER A 234 -3.79 1.24 -9.13
N ILE A 235 -2.49 1.45 -9.06
CA ILE A 235 -1.72 2.14 -10.10
C ILE A 235 -0.67 1.18 -10.66
N ILE A 236 -0.59 1.10 -11.98
CA ILE A 236 0.44 0.33 -12.69
C ILE A 236 1.58 1.26 -13.05
N ARG A 237 2.77 0.94 -12.56
CA ARG A 237 4.03 1.61 -12.86
C ARG A 237 4.97 0.65 -13.54
N ILE A 238 5.56 1.04 -14.66
CA ILE A 238 6.53 0.20 -15.38
C ILE A 238 7.95 0.70 -15.25
N TYR A 239 8.88 -0.22 -15.19
CA TYR A 239 10.32 -0.01 -15.17
C TYR A 239 10.94 -0.76 -16.34
N ASP A 240 11.40 -0.03 -17.34
CA ASP A 240 12.07 -0.60 -18.53
C ASP A 240 13.24 0.28 -18.96
N GLN A 241 13.88 -0.07 -20.07
CA GLN A 241 15.02 0.68 -20.61
C GLN A 241 14.67 2.14 -20.94
N LYS A 242 13.41 2.42 -21.34
CA LYS A 242 12.96 3.78 -21.66
C LYS A 242 12.57 4.56 -20.40
N ASN A 243 12.14 3.87 -19.35
CA ASN A 243 11.62 4.43 -18.11
C ASN A 243 12.36 3.83 -16.89
N PRO A 244 13.69 4.03 -16.76
CA PRO A 244 14.48 3.40 -15.69
C PRO A 244 14.09 3.89 -14.29
N GLN A 245 13.55 5.12 -14.18
CA GLN A 245 13.04 5.67 -12.93
C GLN A 245 11.56 5.31 -12.66
N GLY A 246 10.95 4.52 -13.53
CA GLY A 246 9.56 4.15 -13.46
C GLY A 246 8.63 5.17 -14.11
N LYS A 247 7.54 4.70 -14.72
CA LYS A 247 6.47 5.53 -15.31
C LYS A 247 5.11 4.98 -14.97
N ASP A 248 4.24 5.80 -14.39
CA ASP A 248 2.86 5.42 -14.08
C ASP A 248 2.02 5.45 -15.36
N LEU A 249 1.41 4.33 -15.69
CA LEU A 249 0.67 4.17 -16.94
C LEU A 249 -0.80 4.48 -16.77
N ILE A 250 -1.39 3.89 -15.75
CA ILE A 250 -2.83 3.89 -15.54
C ILE A 250 -3.17 3.71 -14.06
N GLN A 251 -4.29 4.30 -13.69
CA GLN A 251 -4.91 4.17 -12.38
C GLN A 251 -6.29 3.53 -12.56
N LEU A 252 -6.54 2.44 -11.83
CA LEU A 252 -7.83 1.78 -11.71
C LEU A 252 -8.42 2.09 -10.33
N SER A 253 -9.66 2.56 -10.27
CA SER A 253 -10.36 2.72 -8.99
C SER A 253 -10.90 1.38 -8.50
N PHE A 254 -11.30 1.29 -7.24
CA PHE A 254 -11.95 0.08 -6.71
C PHE A 254 -13.23 -0.31 -7.48
N ALA A 255 -13.89 0.62 -8.19
CA ALA A 255 -15.01 0.29 -9.09
C ALA A 255 -14.59 -0.59 -10.29
N ALA A 256 -13.35 -0.43 -10.76
CA ALA A 256 -12.71 -1.34 -11.72
C ALA A 256 -12.20 -2.64 -11.05
N GLY A 257 -12.16 -2.67 -9.72
CA GLY A 257 -11.55 -3.72 -8.90
C GLY A 257 -10.10 -3.38 -8.52
N THR A 258 -9.62 -4.00 -7.45
CA THR A 258 -8.20 -3.93 -7.05
C THR A 258 -7.38 -4.85 -7.93
N ILE A 259 -6.27 -4.39 -8.51
CA ILE A 259 -5.39 -5.24 -9.32
C ILE A 259 -4.83 -6.35 -8.43
N VAL A 260 -4.93 -7.59 -8.88
CA VAL A 260 -4.43 -8.78 -8.17
C VAL A 260 -3.36 -9.53 -8.96
N ASP A 261 -3.35 -9.40 -10.28
CA ASP A 261 -2.34 -10.00 -11.14
C ASP A 261 -2.26 -9.29 -12.51
N ILE A 262 -1.13 -9.46 -13.20
CA ILE A 262 -0.88 -8.95 -14.54
C ILE A 262 -0.14 -10.00 -15.37
N GLU A 263 -0.70 -10.35 -16.51
CA GLU A 263 -0.09 -11.25 -17.49
C GLU A 263 0.17 -10.53 -18.82
N MET A 264 0.99 -11.15 -19.67
CA MET A 264 1.21 -10.71 -21.04
C MET A 264 0.41 -11.56 -22.01
N ASP A 265 -0.46 -10.94 -22.79
CA ASP A 265 -1.10 -11.54 -23.96
C ASP A 265 -0.59 -10.82 -25.22
N ASN A 266 0.22 -11.51 -26.01
CA ASN A 266 0.96 -10.93 -27.13
C ASN A 266 1.80 -9.72 -26.72
N ALA A 267 1.37 -8.51 -27.09
CA ALA A 267 2.02 -7.23 -26.78
C ALA A 267 1.28 -6.41 -25.71
N ASP A 268 0.15 -6.92 -25.21
CA ASP A 268 -0.72 -6.22 -24.27
C ASP A 268 -0.58 -6.81 -22.87
N PHE A 269 -0.86 -5.99 -21.86
CA PHE A 269 -1.04 -6.45 -20.50
C PHE A 269 -2.50 -6.88 -20.28
N LEU A 270 -2.71 -8.10 -19.82
CA LEU A 270 -3.97 -8.54 -19.24
C LEU A 270 -3.91 -8.32 -17.74
N VAL A 271 -4.72 -7.39 -17.25
CA VAL A 271 -4.76 -6.96 -15.86
C VAL A 271 -6.01 -7.52 -15.21
N TYR A 272 -5.82 -8.31 -14.17
CA TYR A 272 -6.90 -8.95 -13.43
C TYR A 272 -7.21 -8.17 -12.17
N THR A 273 -8.49 -7.87 -11.95
CA THR A 273 -8.92 -7.05 -10.82
C THR A 273 -10.03 -7.68 -9.99
N ASP A 274 -9.85 -7.74 -8.67
CA ASP A 274 -10.85 -8.21 -7.72
C ASP A 274 -11.70 -7.03 -7.20
N SER A 275 -12.97 -6.99 -7.61
CA SER A 275 -13.96 -6.03 -7.10
C SER A 275 -14.78 -6.56 -5.92
N SER A 276 -14.36 -7.66 -5.28
CA SER A 276 -15.01 -8.21 -4.10
C SER A 276 -14.92 -7.24 -2.92
N LEU A 277 -16.07 -6.97 -2.31
CA LEU A 277 -16.15 -6.22 -1.07
C LEU A 277 -15.48 -6.99 0.08
N PRO A 278 -15.06 -6.30 1.15
CA PRO A 278 -14.61 -6.96 2.37
C PRO A 278 -15.63 -7.94 2.95
N SER A 279 -15.14 -8.99 3.60
CA SER A 279 -15.97 -10.03 4.23
C SER A 279 -16.95 -9.45 5.26
N SER A 280 -16.54 -8.37 5.95
CA SER A 280 -17.37 -7.59 6.88
C SER A 280 -18.67 -7.04 6.29
N VAL A 281 -18.78 -6.93 4.97
CA VAL A 281 -20.01 -6.48 4.28
C VAL A 281 -21.02 -7.63 4.08
N GLY A 282 -20.58 -8.90 4.26
CA GLY A 282 -21.44 -10.07 4.12
C GLY A 282 -21.95 -10.33 2.71
N LYS A 283 -21.27 -9.80 1.68
CA LYS A 283 -21.59 -10.05 0.27
C LYS A 283 -20.76 -11.20 -0.28
N PRO A 284 -21.32 -12.02 -1.20
CA PRO A 284 -20.53 -13.04 -1.87
C PRO A 284 -19.42 -12.37 -2.68
N ARG A 285 -18.31 -13.09 -2.80
CA ARG A 285 -17.22 -12.69 -3.70
C ARG A 285 -17.66 -12.81 -5.14
N VAL A 286 -16.99 -12.05 -5.99
CA VAL A 286 -17.28 -11.99 -7.42
C VAL A 286 -16.06 -12.46 -8.21
N ALA A 287 -16.31 -12.95 -9.42
CA ALA A 287 -15.22 -13.25 -10.35
C ALA A 287 -14.45 -11.95 -10.65
N PRO A 288 -13.12 -12.02 -10.85
CA PRO A 288 -12.35 -10.85 -11.23
C PRO A 288 -12.83 -10.27 -12.57
N LYS A 289 -12.54 -9.00 -12.81
CA LYS A 289 -12.61 -8.42 -14.15
C LYS A 289 -11.27 -8.53 -14.83
N THR A 290 -11.27 -8.53 -16.15
CA THR A 290 -10.06 -8.51 -16.96
C THR A 290 -10.03 -7.24 -17.79
N TRP A 291 -8.90 -6.55 -17.74
CA TRP A 291 -8.64 -5.34 -18.51
C TRP A 291 -7.48 -5.62 -19.46
N ARG A 292 -7.65 -5.32 -20.74
CA ARG A 292 -6.54 -5.29 -21.69
C ARG A 292 -5.96 -3.89 -21.73
N ILE A 293 -4.64 -3.78 -21.55
CA ILE A 293 -3.91 -2.52 -21.60
C ILE A 293 -2.84 -2.59 -22.67
N SER A 294 -2.95 -1.73 -23.68
CA SER A 294 -2.02 -1.62 -24.80
C SER A 294 -1.16 -0.37 -24.67
N ILE A 295 0.13 -0.47 -24.99
CA ILE A 295 1.08 0.65 -24.97
C ILE A 295 1.62 0.84 -26.39
N ASN A 296 1.26 1.96 -27.01
CA ASN A 296 1.72 2.31 -28.36
C ASN A 296 3.00 3.15 -28.35
#